data_AF-A0A2G4JD81-F1
#
_entry.id   AF-A0A2G4JD81-F1
#
_cell.length_a   1.000
_cell.length_b   1.000
_cell.length_c   1.000
_cell.angle_alpha   90.00
_cell.angle_beta   90.00
_cell.angle_gamma   90.00
#
_symmetry.space_group_name_H-M   'P 1'
#
loop_
_entity.id
_entity.type
_entity.pdbx_description
1 polymer ?
#
loop_
_entity_poly.entity_id
_entity_poly.type
_entity_poly.pdbx_seq_one_letter_code
_entity_poly.pdbx_strand_id
1 'polypeptide(L)' 'SLKIEIDEEMVCGIEHHMNKQFTDALCVMLGHPRKCPHDHDIPMGECCKSN' A
#
# COMPACT_ATOMS: atom_id res chain seq x y z
N SER A 1 -5.54 -14.86 3.83
CA SER A 1 -5.74 -13.62 3.06
C SER A 1 -6.85 -12.82 3.70
N LEU A 2 -6.62 -11.54 4.00
CA LEU A 2 -7.65 -10.63 4.47
C LEU A 2 -8.73 -10.54 3.37
N LYS A 3 -9.92 -11.08 3.62
CA LYS A 3 -11.05 -11.01 2.70
C LYS A 3 -11.85 -9.76 3.02
N ILE A 4 -11.41 -8.63 2.49
CA ILE A 4 -12.10 -7.35 2.59
C ILE A 4 -12.49 -6.98 1.17
N GLU A 5 -13.74 -6.59 0.95
CA GLU A 5 -14.17 -6.02 -0.32
C GLU A 5 -13.50 -4.65 -0.48
N ILE A 6 -12.82 -4.44 -1.61
CA ILE A 6 -12.09 -3.20 -1.87
C ILE A 6 -13.08 -2.19 -2.45
N ASP A 7 -13.27 -1.10 -1.74
CA ASP A 7 -14.04 0.05 -2.20
C ASP A 7 -13.07 1.12 -2.75
N GLU A 8 -13.07 1.29 -4.08
CA GLU A 8 -12.17 2.24 -4.75
C GLU A 8 -12.43 3.70 -4.34
N GLU A 9 -13.68 4.06 -4.01
CA GLU A 9 -14.04 5.42 -3.57
C GLU A 9 -13.41 5.72 -2.20
N MET A 10 -13.46 4.74 -1.30
CA MET A 10 -12.81 4.83 0.01
C MET A 10 -11.28 4.96 -0.13
N VAL A 11 -10.66 4.14 -0.98
CA VAL A 11 -9.21 4.15 -1.19
C VAL A 11 -8.75 5.50 -1.74
N CYS A 12 -9.47 6.06 -2.71
CA CYS A 12 -9.22 7.39 -3.27
C CYS A 12 -9.31 8.50 -2.21
N GLY A 13 -10.28 8.42 -1.30
CA GLY A 13 -10.38 9.36 -0.18
C GLY A 13 -9.20 9.29 0.78
N ILE A 14 -8.72 8.08 1.08
CA ILE A 14 -7.60 7.85 2.00
C ILE A 14 -6.28 8.29 1.38
N GLU A 15 -6.00 7.90 0.13
CA GLU A 15 -4.68 8.13 -0.49
C GLU A 15 -4.31 9.61 -0.60
N HIS A 16 -5.28 10.49 -0.85
CA HIS A 16 -5.06 11.92 -0.91
C HIS A 16 -4.64 12.54 0.44
N HIS A 17 -4.92 11.87 1.55
CA HIS A 17 -4.61 12.33 2.91
C HIS A 17 -3.49 11.53 3.58
N MET A 18 -3.00 10.47 2.94
CA MET A 18 -1.88 9.69 3.45
C MET A 18 -0.56 10.45 3.27
N ASN A 19 0.21 10.52 4.35
CA ASN A 19 1.59 10.99 4.26
C ASN A 19 2.54 9.82 3.98
N LYS A 20 3.75 10.14 3.50
CA LYS A 20 4.76 9.14 3.13
C LYS A 20 5.16 8.22 4.29
N GLN A 21 5.24 8.75 5.52
CA GLN A 21 5.61 7.94 6.69
C GLN A 21 4.57 6.85 6.98
N PHE A 22 3.28 7.19 6.83
CA PHE A 22 2.19 6.24 7.00
C PHE A 22 2.21 5.17 5.89
N THR A 23 2.40 5.58 4.63
CA THR A 23 2.54 4.63 3.50
C THR A 23 3.73 3.69 3.69
N ASP A 24 4.88 4.20 4.17
CA ASP A 24 6.06 3.39 4.45
C ASP A 24 5.81 2.40 5.60
N ALA A 25 5.17 2.84 6.69
CA ALA A 25 4.81 1.96 7.80
C ALA A 25 3.86 0.83 7.37
N LEU A 26 2.87 1.16 6.53
CA LEU A 26 1.95 0.17 5.95
C LEU A 26 2.71 -0.83 5.06
N CYS A 27 3.62 -0.34 4.21
CA CYS A 27 4.45 -1.19 3.35
C CYS A 27 5.30 -2.18 4.15
N VAL A 28 5.96 -1.72 5.23
CA VAL A 28 6.75 -2.56 6.14
C VAL A 28 5.85 -3.58 6.85
N MET A 29 4.71 -3.15 7.40
CA MET A 29 3.77 -4.02 8.12
C MET A 29 3.22 -5.15 7.23
N LEU A 30 3.05 -4.89 5.94
CA LEU A 30 2.59 -5.87 4.96
C LEU A 30 3.73 -6.72 4.37
N GLY A 31 4.98 -6.51 4.78
CA GLY A 31 6.14 -7.27 4.30
C GLY A 31 6.62 -6.88 2.90
N HIS A 32 6.58 -5.59 2.57
CA HIS A 32 6.99 -5.03 1.28
C HIS A 32 6.30 -5.70 0.06
N PRO A 33 4.96 -5.73 0.01
CA PRO A 33 4.24 -6.34 -1.09
C PRO A 33 4.56 -5.63 -2.41
N ARG A 34 4.69 -6.40 -3.49
CA ARG A 34 5.01 -5.88 -4.84
C ARG A 34 3.85 -6.00 -5.84
N LYS A 35 2.79 -6.70 -5.45
CA LYS A 35 1.55 -6.85 -6.20
C LYS A 35 0.37 -6.42 -5.34
N CYS A 36 -0.55 -5.65 -5.92
CA CYS A 36 -1.82 -5.36 -5.27
C CYS A 36 -2.81 -6.52 -5.47
N PRO A 37 -3.98 -6.51 -4.80
CA PRO A 37 -5.00 -7.55 -4.96
C PRO A 37 -5.53 -7.73 -6.40
N HIS A 38 -5.32 -6.74 -7.27
CA HIS A 38 -5.68 -6.77 -8.70
C HIS A 38 -4.49 -7.16 -9.60
N ASP A 39 -3.40 -7.67 -9.02
CA ASP A 39 -2.18 -8.12 -9.72
C ASP A 39 -1.37 -7.01 -10.45
N HIS A 40 -1.68 -5.74 -10.17
CA HIS A 40 -0.90 -4.60 -10.62
C HIS A 40 0.35 -4.41 -9.74
N ASP A 41 1.40 -3.83 -10.33
CA ASP A 41 2.64 -3.53 -9.62
C ASP A 41 2.46 -2.36 -8.64
N ILE A 42 2.92 -2.56 -7.40
CA ILE A 42 3.00 -1.49 -6.40
C ILE A 42 4.33 -0.76 -6.61
N PRO A 43 4.39 0.59 -6.69
CA PRO A 43 5.66 1.32 -6.81
C PRO A 43 6.64 1.07 -5.65
N MET A 44 7.94 1.25 -5.86
CA MET A 44 8.92 1.14 -4.76
C MET A 44 8.90 2.41 -3.89
N GLY A 45 8.71 2.24 -2.58
CA GLY A 45 8.89 3.29 -1.58
C GLY A 45 10.33 3.37 -1.08
N GLU A 46 10.67 4.44 -0.34
CA GLU A 46 11.98 4.59 0.29
C GLU A 46 12.26 3.44 1.27
N CYS A 47 11.23 2.98 2.00
CA CYS A 47 11.32 1.84 2.90
C CYS A 47 11.76 0.53 2.22
N CYS A 48 11.62 0.40 0.90
CA CYS A 48 12.00 -0.80 0.15
C CYS A 48 13.47 -0.79 -0.32
N LYS A 49 14.19 0.33 -0.19
CA LYS A 49 15.57 0.49 -0.69
C LYS A 49 16.63 -0.15 0.22
N SER A 50 16.28 -0.42 1.47
CA SER A 50 17.19 -0.94 2.49
C SER A 50 16.98 -2.43 2.78
N ASN A 51 16.27 -3.14 1.89
CA ASN A 51 15.91 -4.54 2.08
C ASN A 51 16.93 -5.47 1.43
#